data_AF-A0AA39J549-F1
#
_entry.id   AF-A0AA39J549-F1
#
_cell.length_a   1.000
_cell.length_b   1.000
_cell.length_c   1.000
_cell.angle_alpha   90.00
_cell.angle_beta   90.00
_cell.angle_gamma   90.00
#
_symmetry.space_group_name_H-M   'P 1'
#
loop_
_entity.id
_entity.type
_entity.pdbx_description
1 polymer ?
#
loop_
_entity_poly.entity_id
_entity_poly.type
_entity_poly.pdbx_seq_one_letter_code
_entity_poly.pdbx_strand_id
1 'polypeptide(L)'
;IIFWIDASSESTIIQSLKNIQAKYINILQKSSNFQINNESSTLDWISEFHEEWLLIYDNADHHNISLLQKYFPSGQKGNILITNHNPNLSCITENAEIAVAEMDSKTAIELFCNASGLKEVNDKIKRYAKDIVIKLSYIPLAIDLAESSIQCGHYTIYDYLKFFDENHKEGLTETSISEKKRKYI
;
A
#
# COMPACT_ATOMS: atom_id res chain seq x y z
N ILE A 1 10.30 1.61 19.76
CA ILE A 1 10.02 0.27 19.15
C ILE A 1 8.97 0.41 18.04
N ILE A 2 8.99 -0.43 17.00
CA ILE A 2 7.99 -0.41 15.91
C ILE A 2 7.20 -1.72 15.91
N PHE A 3 5.87 -1.61 15.88
CA PHE A 3 4.93 -2.71 15.79
C PHE A 3 4.17 -2.60 14.47
N TRP A 4 4.09 -3.71 13.73
CA TRP A 4 3.40 -3.77 12.44
C TRP A 4 2.15 -4.64 12.55
N ILE A 5 1.02 -4.11 12.12
CA ILE A 5 -0.28 -4.77 12.11
C ILE A 5 -0.81 -4.79 10.68
N ASP A 6 -1.09 -5.99 10.17
CA ASP A 6 -1.88 -6.14 8.94
C ASP A 6 -3.36 -5.88 9.26
N ALA A 7 -3.86 -4.73 8.82
CA ALA A 7 -5.21 -4.24 9.02
C ALA A 7 -6.14 -4.50 7.81
N SER A 8 -5.82 -5.47 6.95
CA SER A 8 -6.68 -5.87 5.84
C SER A 8 -8.04 -6.45 6.29
N SER A 9 -8.10 -7.04 7.50
CA SER A 9 -9.28 -7.67 8.09
C SER A 9 -9.22 -7.64 9.64
N GLU A 10 -10.35 -7.80 10.35
CA GLU A 10 -10.31 -7.97 11.82
C GLU A 10 -9.45 -9.18 12.22
N SER A 11 -9.53 -10.27 11.45
CA SER A 11 -8.76 -11.48 11.72
C SER A 11 -7.26 -11.29 11.54
N THR A 12 -6.81 -10.49 10.57
CA THR A 12 -5.38 -10.18 10.38
C THR A 12 -4.86 -9.26 11.47
N ILE A 13 -5.68 -8.34 11.99
CA ILE A 13 -5.32 -7.51 13.15
C ILE A 13 -5.09 -8.40 14.38
N ILE A 14 -6.07 -9.26 14.68
CA ILE A 14 -5.99 -10.22 15.79
C ILE A 14 -4.74 -11.10 15.66
N GLN A 15 -4.48 -11.64 14.46
CA GLN A 15 -3.31 -12.48 14.22
C GLN A 15 -2.00 -11.71 14.40
N SER A 16 -1.93 -10.46 13.94
CA SER A 16 -0.75 -9.61 14.09
C SER A 16 -0.46 -9.31 15.57
N LEU A 17 -1.49 -9.02 16.37
CA LEU A 17 -1.35 -8.83 17.82
C LEU A 17 -0.85 -10.11 18.52
N LYS A 18 -1.37 -11.27 18.15
CA LYS A 18 -0.87 -12.57 18.63
C LYS A 18 0.60 -12.81 18.26
N ASN A 19 0.99 -12.43 17.04
CA ASN A 19 2.38 -12.54 16.58
C ASN A 19 3.30 -11.61 17.39
N ILE A 20 2.87 -10.38 17.71
CA ILE A 20 3.59 -9.47 18.60
C ILE A 20 3.74 -10.10 19.99
N GLN A 21 2.65 -10.61 20.55
CA GLN A 21 2.68 -11.30 21.85
C GLN A 21 3.67 -12.47 21.86
N ALA A 22 3.65 -13.32 20.82
CA ALA A 22 4.58 -14.45 20.72
C ALA A 22 6.04 -13.97 20.62
N LYS A 23 6.29 -12.90 19.86
CA LYS A 23 7.63 -12.32 19.69
C LYS A 23 8.21 -11.74 20.98
N TYR A 24 7.36 -11.12 21.81
CA TYR A 24 7.80 -10.44 23.04
C TYR A 24 7.43 -11.21 24.32
N ILE A 25 7.09 -12.49 24.22
CA ILE A 25 6.54 -13.29 25.32
C ILE A 25 7.43 -13.28 26.59
N ASN A 26 8.75 -13.30 26.43
CA ASN A 26 9.71 -13.29 27.54
C ASN A 26 9.72 -11.98 28.34
N ILE A 27 9.26 -10.89 27.73
CA ILE A 27 9.10 -9.58 28.37
C ILE A 27 7.68 -9.49 28.95
N LEU A 28 6.69 -9.92 28.19
CA LEU A 28 5.27 -9.87 28.54
C LEU A 28 4.91 -10.71 29.77
N GLN A 29 5.50 -11.89 29.93
CA GLN A 29 5.28 -12.75 31.09
C GLN A 29 5.70 -12.13 32.43
N LYS A 30 6.50 -11.05 32.39
CA LYS A 30 6.90 -10.29 33.59
C LYS A 30 5.87 -9.24 34.00
N SER A 31 4.89 -8.94 33.13
CA SER A 31 3.80 -8.03 33.45
C SER A 31 2.69 -8.79 34.18
N SER A 32 2.24 -8.26 35.32
CA SER A 32 1.37 -8.96 36.26
C SER A 32 -0.06 -9.24 35.74
N ASN A 33 -0.49 -8.54 34.69
CA ASN A 33 -1.86 -8.62 34.15
C ASN A 33 -1.94 -9.23 32.74
N PHE A 34 -0.85 -9.84 32.26
CA PHE A 34 -0.78 -10.32 30.88
C PHE A 34 -1.47 -11.66 30.67
N GLN A 35 -2.46 -11.71 29.76
CA GLN A 35 -3.13 -12.95 29.35
C GLN A 35 -2.66 -13.41 27.97
N ILE A 36 -2.28 -14.69 27.86
CA ILE A 36 -1.90 -15.31 26.60
C ILE A 36 -3.15 -15.43 25.70
N ASN A 37 -2.97 -15.17 24.41
CA ASN A 37 -3.99 -15.14 23.36
C ASN A 37 -5.10 -14.09 23.55
N ASN A 38 -4.82 -13.01 24.29
CA ASN A 38 -5.72 -11.88 24.48
C ASN A 38 -5.16 -10.63 23.77
N GLU A 39 -5.93 -10.09 22.83
CA GLU A 39 -5.56 -8.91 22.06
C GLU A 39 -5.49 -7.66 22.94
N SER A 40 -6.43 -7.49 23.87
CA SER A 40 -6.45 -6.37 24.81
C SER A 40 -5.21 -6.35 25.70
N SER A 41 -4.76 -7.50 26.21
CA SER A 41 -3.52 -7.56 27.00
C SER A 41 -2.27 -7.15 26.21
N THR A 42 -2.27 -7.36 24.89
CA THR A 42 -1.17 -6.93 24.03
C THR A 42 -1.19 -5.42 23.85
N LEU A 43 -2.37 -4.83 23.64
CA LEU A 43 -2.56 -3.39 23.51
C LEU A 43 -2.26 -2.64 24.82
N ASP A 44 -2.69 -3.19 25.95
CA ASP A 44 -2.38 -2.65 27.28
C ASP A 44 -0.87 -2.63 27.50
N TRP A 45 -0.17 -3.73 27.18
CA TRP A 45 1.28 -3.75 27.29
C TRP A 45 1.98 -2.74 26.37
N ILE A 46 1.50 -2.58 25.12
CA ILE A 46 2.02 -1.55 24.21
C ILE A 46 1.80 -0.16 24.84
N SER A 47 0.62 0.12 25.42
CA SER A 47 0.32 1.40 26.05
C SER A 47 1.21 1.72 27.26
N GLU A 48 1.57 0.68 28.03
CA GLU A 48 2.39 0.80 29.24
C GLU A 48 3.89 0.85 28.94
N PHE A 49 4.29 0.60 27.69
CA PHE A 49 5.69 0.56 27.30
C PHE A 49 6.40 1.88 27.67
N HIS A 50 7.56 1.77 28.33
CA HIS A 50 8.24 2.93 28.92
C HIS A 50 8.92 3.83 27.89
N GLU A 51 9.28 3.29 26.73
CA GLU A 51 9.89 4.02 25.62
C GLU A 51 8.84 4.42 24.58
N GLU A 52 9.19 5.40 23.74
CA GLU A 52 8.37 5.76 22.59
C GLU A 52 8.20 4.56 21.63
N TRP A 53 6.98 4.39 21.16
CA TRP A 53 6.61 3.34 20.21
C TRP A 53 5.84 3.90 19.03
N LEU A 54 5.94 3.20 17.90
CA LEU A 54 5.16 3.43 16.70
C LEU A 54 4.37 2.17 16.37
N LEU A 55 3.06 2.31 16.20
CA LEU A 55 2.17 1.23 15.79
C LEU A 55 1.65 1.53 14.38
N ILE A 56 1.96 0.64 13.44
CA ILE A 56 1.60 0.80 12.02
C ILE A 56 0.44 -0.15 11.72
N TYR A 57 -0.72 0.38 11.36
CA TYR A 57 -1.83 -0.37 10.76
C TYR A 57 -1.75 -0.25 9.26
N ASP A 58 -1.30 -1.32 8.61
CA ASP A 58 -1.12 -1.35 7.17
C ASP A 58 -2.34 -1.95 6.47
N ASN A 59 -2.74 -1.40 5.31
CA ASN A 59 -3.88 -1.86 4.50
C ASN A 59 -5.25 -1.78 5.22
N ALA A 60 -5.49 -0.71 6.00
CA ALA A 60 -6.71 -0.51 6.77
C ALA A 60 -7.92 -0.06 5.92
N ASP A 61 -8.26 -0.79 4.87
CA ASP A 61 -9.30 -0.46 3.87
C ASP A 61 -10.74 -0.69 4.36
N HIS A 62 -10.92 -0.81 5.66
CA HIS A 62 -12.19 -1.11 6.27
C HIS A 62 -13.22 0.01 6.09
N HIS A 63 -14.43 -0.34 5.65
CA HIS A 63 -15.56 0.59 5.68
C HIS A 63 -16.02 0.93 7.10
N ASN A 64 -15.69 0.08 8.09
CA ASN A 64 -16.05 0.27 9.49
C ASN A 64 -14.85 0.77 10.29
N ILE A 65 -14.75 2.08 10.38
CA ILE A 65 -13.72 2.80 11.13
C ILE A 65 -13.74 2.48 12.63
N SER A 66 -14.93 2.31 13.21
CA SER A 66 -15.09 2.01 14.64
C SER A 66 -14.47 0.66 15.02
N LEU A 67 -14.32 -0.25 14.05
CA LEU A 67 -13.62 -1.51 14.24
C LEU A 67 -12.14 -1.29 14.54
N LEU A 68 -11.48 -0.37 13.81
CA LEU A 68 -10.04 -0.14 13.96
C LEU A 68 -9.72 0.48 15.32
N GLN A 69 -10.57 1.40 15.80
CA GLN A 69 -10.42 2.07 17.09
C GLN A 69 -10.46 1.10 18.28
N LYS A 70 -11.20 -0.02 18.18
CA LYS A 70 -11.21 -1.10 19.19
C LYS A 70 -9.80 -1.65 19.45
N TYR A 71 -8.92 -1.54 18.46
CA TYR A 71 -7.58 -2.09 18.51
C TYR A 71 -6.51 -1.06 18.82
N PHE A 72 -6.86 0.20 19.13
CA PHE A 72 -5.85 1.19 19.52
C PHE A 72 -5.40 0.97 20.97
N PRO A 73 -4.08 1.00 21.23
CA PRO A 73 -3.58 1.05 22.59
C PRO A 73 -4.03 2.36 23.25
N SER A 74 -4.30 2.29 24.55
CA SER A 74 -4.64 3.49 25.32
C SER A 74 -3.40 4.38 25.58
N GLY A 75 -3.58 5.58 26.11
CA GLY A 75 -2.48 6.46 26.52
C GLY A 75 -1.94 7.39 25.43
N GLN A 76 -0.81 8.04 25.71
CA GLN A 76 -0.25 9.15 24.91
C GLN A 76 1.26 9.02 24.63
N LYS A 77 1.86 7.85 24.90
CA LYS A 77 3.32 7.64 24.84
C LYS A 77 3.85 7.20 23.46
N GLY A 78 2.96 7.00 22.49
CA GLY A 78 3.34 6.51 21.17
C GLY A 78 2.51 7.12 20.07
N ASN A 79 2.92 6.79 18.85
CA ASN A 79 2.32 7.28 17.62
C ASN A 79 1.67 6.12 16.86
N ILE A 80 0.58 6.43 16.16
CA ILE A 80 -0.12 5.47 15.29
C ILE A 80 -0.02 5.99 13.86
N LEU A 81 0.42 5.13 12.95
CA LEU A 81 0.39 5.37 11.50
C LEU A 81 -0.59 4.39 10.86
N ILE A 82 -1.42 4.88 9.96
CA ILE A 82 -2.44 4.08 9.27
C ILE A 82 -2.25 4.29 7.77
N THR A 83 -2.11 3.20 7.01
CA THR A 83 -2.18 3.23 5.54
C THR A 83 -3.52 2.67 5.10
N ASN A 84 -4.16 3.30 4.12
CA ASN A 84 -5.44 2.87 3.56
C ASN A 84 -5.65 3.50 2.16
N HIS A 85 -6.55 2.91 1.39
CA HIS A 85 -7.01 3.38 0.08
C HIS A 85 -8.34 4.16 0.14
N ASN A 86 -9.00 4.21 1.30
CA ASN A 86 -10.32 4.83 1.45
C ASN A 86 -10.19 6.28 1.94
N PRO A 87 -10.35 7.29 1.08
CA PRO A 87 -10.17 8.71 1.45
C PRO A 87 -11.19 9.21 2.50
N ASN A 88 -12.21 8.41 2.82
CA ASN A 88 -13.18 8.75 3.87
C ASN A 88 -12.71 8.37 5.29
N LEU A 89 -11.49 7.84 5.47
CA LEU A 89 -10.91 7.53 6.79
C LEU A 89 -10.45 8.77 7.57
N SER A 90 -10.47 9.95 6.95
CA SER A 90 -10.03 11.23 7.52
C SER A 90 -10.78 11.66 8.79
N CYS A 91 -11.89 11.01 9.14
CA CYS A 91 -12.62 11.28 10.39
C CYS A 91 -11.95 10.68 11.64
N ILE A 92 -10.93 9.83 11.51
CA ILE A 92 -10.22 9.21 12.66
C ILE A 92 -9.07 10.08 13.16
N THR A 93 -8.39 10.80 12.26
CA THR A 93 -7.20 11.57 12.59
C THR A 93 -7.53 13.05 12.57
N GLU A 94 -7.27 13.77 13.66
CA GLU A 94 -7.48 15.22 13.72
C GLU A 94 -6.46 15.94 12.82
N ASN A 95 -6.77 16.04 11.51
CA ASN A 95 -5.99 16.75 10.50
C ASN A 95 -4.57 16.21 10.20
N ALA A 96 -4.33 14.91 10.41
CA ALA A 96 -3.05 14.26 10.14
C ALA A 96 -3.14 13.26 8.97
N GLU A 97 -3.65 13.72 7.82
CA GLU A 97 -3.75 12.93 6.59
C GLU A 97 -2.69 13.36 5.58
N ILE A 98 -2.05 12.38 4.95
CA ILE A 98 -1.14 12.60 3.83
C ILE A 98 -1.63 11.75 2.66
N ALA A 99 -2.25 12.40 1.68
CA ALA A 99 -2.60 11.74 0.43
C ALA A 99 -1.33 11.42 -0.37
N VAL A 100 -1.11 10.14 -0.66
CA VAL A 100 -0.02 9.71 -1.55
C VAL A 100 -0.51 9.84 -2.98
N ALA A 101 -0.04 10.88 -3.68
CA ALA A 101 -0.38 11.13 -5.07
C ALA A 101 0.46 10.26 -6.03
N GLU A 102 0.10 10.32 -7.32
CA GLU A 102 0.90 9.78 -8.41
C GLU A 102 2.32 10.35 -8.40
N MET A 103 3.28 9.58 -8.92
CA MET A 103 4.66 10.01 -9.01
C MET A 103 4.79 11.16 -10.01
N ASP A 104 5.67 12.13 -9.73
CA ASP A 104 5.94 13.17 -10.72
C ASP A 104 6.57 12.59 -11.98
N SER A 105 6.30 13.23 -13.13
CA SER A 105 6.75 12.71 -14.43
C SER A 105 8.26 12.52 -14.54
N LYS A 106 9.07 13.32 -13.84
CA LYS A 106 10.53 13.19 -13.92
C LYS A 106 10.98 11.96 -13.14
N THR A 107 10.53 11.81 -11.90
CA THR A 107 10.83 10.65 -11.06
C THR A 107 10.28 9.37 -11.67
N ALA A 108 9.11 9.40 -12.31
CA ALA A 108 8.55 8.22 -12.99
C ALA A 108 9.43 7.74 -14.17
N ILE A 109 9.95 8.68 -14.98
CA ILE A 109 10.88 8.34 -16.07
C ILE A 109 12.21 7.83 -15.51
N GLU A 110 12.71 8.46 -14.44
CA GLU A 110 13.95 8.04 -13.78
C GLU A 110 13.80 6.63 -13.19
N LEU A 111 12.69 6.35 -12.51
CA LEU A 111 12.34 5.02 -12.02
C LEU A 111 12.40 4.03 -13.19
N PHE A 112 11.60 4.26 -14.25
CA PHE A 112 11.52 3.41 -15.45
C PHE A 112 12.88 3.14 -16.12
N CYS A 113 13.79 4.12 -16.14
CA CYS A 113 15.09 3.94 -16.78
C CYS A 113 16.07 3.17 -15.89
N ASN A 114 15.89 3.22 -14.57
CA ASN A 114 16.84 2.66 -13.62
C ASN A 114 16.66 1.16 -13.41
N ALA A 115 15.43 0.64 -13.38
CA ALA A 115 15.19 -0.78 -13.10
C ALA A 115 15.02 -1.63 -14.37
N SER A 116 14.68 -1.03 -15.51
CA SER A 116 14.52 -1.74 -16.80
C SER A 116 15.79 -2.38 -17.38
N GLY A 117 16.97 -2.17 -16.79
CA GLY A 117 18.22 -2.81 -17.22
C GLY A 117 18.74 -2.37 -18.60
N LEU A 118 18.26 -1.23 -19.10
CA LEU A 118 18.61 -0.69 -20.41
C LEU A 118 20.06 -0.17 -20.41
N LYS A 119 20.93 -0.77 -21.24
CA LYS A 119 22.38 -0.50 -21.26
C LYS A 119 22.75 0.91 -21.75
N GLU A 120 21.93 1.51 -22.62
CA GLU A 120 22.15 2.86 -23.16
C GLU A 120 20.84 3.65 -23.21
N VAL A 121 20.63 4.54 -22.24
CA VAL A 121 19.46 5.42 -22.18
C VAL A 121 19.68 6.65 -23.06
N ASN A 122 19.49 6.49 -24.37
CA ASN A 122 19.52 7.58 -25.35
C ASN A 122 18.16 8.33 -25.44
N ASP A 123 18.11 9.43 -26.19
CA ASP A 123 16.91 10.26 -26.31
C ASP A 123 15.68 9.52 -26.85
N LYS A 124 15.89 8.49 -27.68
CA LYS A 124 14.79 7.66 -28.20
C LYS A 124 14.21 6.77 -27.11
N ILE A 125 15.06 6.14 -26.30
CA ILE A 125 14.65 5.34 -25.14
C ILE A 125 13.91 6.22 -24.13
N LYS A 126 14.41 7.43 -23.84
CA LYS A 126 13.72 8.39 -22.96
C LYS A 126 12.34 8.78 -23.46
N ARG A 127 12.16 8.93 -24.78
CA ARG A 127 10.84 9.18 -25.38
C ARG A 127 9.88 8.01 -25.16
N TYR A 128 10.32 6.78 -25.41
CA TYR A 128 9.48 5.61 -25.15
C TYR A 128 9.17 5.42 -23.66
N ALA A 129 10.16 5.61 -22.79
CA ALA A 129 9.95 5.56 -21.34
C ALA A 129 8.90 6.59 -20.92
N LYS A 130 8.98 7.83 -21.43
CA LYS A 130 7.98 8.88 -21.21
C LYS A 130 6.58 8.45 -21.64
N ASP A 131 6.44 7.89 -22.83
CA ASP A 131 5.13 7.47 -23.36
C ASP A 131 4.54 6.31 -22.54
N ILE A 132 5.39 5.38 -22.08
CA ILE A 132 4.98 4.27 -21.21
C ILE A 132 4.53 4.77 -19.83
N VAL A 133 5.32 5.63 -19.16
CA VAL A 133 4.93 6.10 -17.82
C VAL A 133 3.66 6.95 -17.81
N ILE A 134 3.40 7.69 -18.91
CA ILE A 134 2.12 8.39 -19.12
C ILE A 134 0.97 7.38 -19.17
N LYS A 135 1.15 6.30 -19.93
CA LYS A 135 0.16 5.24 -20.10
C LYS A 135 -0.12 4.47 -18.80
N LEU A 136 0.88 4.36 -17.94
CA LEU A 136 0.78 3.72 -16.63
C LEU A 136 0.30 4.68 -15.53
N SER A 137 -0.18 5.87 -15.90
CA SER A 137 -0.65 6.91 -14.98
C SER A 137 0.34 7.23 -13.86
N TYR A 138 1.63 7.13 -14.16
CA TYR A 138 2.72 7.37 -13.20
C TYR A 138 2.62 6.56 -11.89
N ILE A 139 1.92 5.42 -11.91
CA ILE A 139 1.77 4.56 -10.74
C ILE A 139 3.07 3.75 -10.54
N PRO A 140 3.79 3.92 -9.41
CA PRO A 140 5.10 3.28 -9.19
C PRO A 140 5.07 1.76 -9.40
N LEU A 141 4.04 1.08 -8.88
CA LEU A 141 3.89 -0.37 -9.03
C LEU A 141 3.67 -0.80 -10.49
N ALA A 142 2.88 -0.04 -11.25
CA ALA A 142 2.64 -0.34 -12.65
C ALA A 142 3.93 -0.16 -13.49
N ILE A 143 4.73 0.86 -13.14
CA ILE A 143 6.05 1.11 -13.72
C ILE A 143 7.00 -0.05 -13.40
N ASP A 144 7.12 -0.47 -12.14
CA ASP A 144 7.98 -1.59 -11.73
C ASP A 144 7.64 -2.89 -12.47
N LEU A 145 6.34 -3.19 -12.65
CA LEU A 145 5.90 -4.33 -13.45
C LEU A 145 6.32 -4.23 -14.93
N ALA A 146 6.22 -3.04 -15.52
CA ALA A 146 6.66 -2.79 -16.89
C ALA A 146 8.18 -2.97 -17.02
N GLU A 147 8.94 -2.38 -16.11
CA GLU A 147 10.40 -2.49 -16.05
C GLU A 147 10.86 -3.94 -15.92
N SER A 148 10.26 -4.68 -14.97
CA SER A 148 10.56 -6.10 -14.74
C SER A 148 10.29 -6.95 -15.99
N SER A 149 9.19 -6.68 -16.69
CA SER A 149 8.89 -7.38 -17.94
C SER A 149 9.93 -7.14 -19.04
N ILE A 150 10.49 -5.93 -19.11
CA ILE A 150 11.53 -5.56 -20.07
C ILE A 150 12.88 -6.14 -19.64
N GLN A 151 13.21 -6.03 -18.36
CA GLN A 151 14.46 -6.52 -17.77
C GLN A 151 14.58 -8.05 -17.92
N CYS A 152 13.48 -8.78 -17.75
CA CYS A 152 13.42 -10.23 -17.94
C CYS A 152 13.35 -10.65 -19.41
N GLY A 153 13.31 -9.70 -20.35
CA GLY A 153 13.32 -9.96 -21.79
C GLY A 153 11.98 -10.44 -22.36
N HIS A 154 10.86 -10.30 -21.64
CA HIS A 154 9.53 -10.63 -22.17
C HIS A 154 9.11 -9.65 -23.27
N TYR A 155 9.52 -8.39 -23.14
CA TYR A 155 9.26 -7.34 -24.12
C TYR A 155 10.51 -6.50 -24.33
N THR A 156 10.73 -6.01 -25.55
CA THR A 156 11.53 -4.80 -25.72
C THR A 156 10.71 -3.59 -25.26
N ILE A 157 11.35 -2.47 -24.94
CA ILE A 157 10.64 -1.22 -24.62
C ILE A 157 9.66 -0.80 -25.72
N TYR A 158 9.99 -1.09 -26.99
CA TYR A 158 9.13 -0.81 -28.13
C TYR A 158 7.92 -1.76 -28.18
N ASP A 159 8.15 -3.06 -27.99
CA ASP A 159 7.09 -4.06 -28.01
C ASP A 159 6.12 -3.87 -26.84
N TYR A 160 6.63 -3.45 -25.67
CA TYR A 160 5.80 -3.12 -24.52
C TYR A 160 4.86 -1.94 -24.81
N LEU A 161 5.40 -0.85 -25.40
CA LEU A 161 4.60 0.31 -25.78
C LEU A 161 3.52 -0.06 -26.82
N LYS A 162 3.90 -0.85 -27.82
CA LYS A 162 2.97 -1.33 -28.85
C LYS A 162 1.87 -2.22 -28.26
N PHE A 163 2.23 -3.15 -27.38
CA PHE A 163 1.28 -4.00 -26.65
C PHE A 163 0.25 -3.15 -25.90
N PHE A 164 0.69 -2.08 -25.24
CA PHE A 164 -0.22 -1.18 -24.53
C PHE A 164 -1.21 -0.49 -25.49
N ASP A 165 -0.73 -0.01 -26.64
CA ASP A 165 -1.55 0.65 -27.67
C ASP A 165 -2.59 -0.26 -28.33
N GLU A 166 -2.27 -1.55 -28.46
CA GLU A 166 -3.17 -2.55 -29.05
C GLU A 166 -4.25 -2.98 -28.05
N ASN A 167 -3.88 -3.26 -26.79
CA ASN A 167 -4.82 -3.72 -25.78
C ASN A 167 -5.69 -2.60 -25.17
N HIS A 168 -5.25 -1.34 -25.17
CA HIS A 168 -6.12 -0.22 -24.77
C HIS A 168 -7.25 0.08 -25.77
N LYS A 169 -7.12 -0.35 -27.04
CA LYS A 169 -8.20 -0.21 -28.02
C LYS A 169 -9.34 -1.19 -27.77
N GLU A 170 -9.05 -2.38 -27.23
CA GLU A 170 -10.05 -3.41 -26.93
C GLU A 170 -10.90 -3.03 -25.70
N GLY A 171 -10.28 -2.48 -24.64
CA GLY A 171 -10.99 -2.02 -23.45
C GLY A 171 -11.98 -0.87 -23.71
N LEU A 172 -11.69 0.03 -24.66
CA LEU A 172 -12.62 1.10 -25.05
C LEU A 172 -13.77 0.60 -25.93
N THR A 173 -13.60 -0.48 -26.69
CA THR A 173 -14.70 -1.07 -27.47
C THR A 173 -15.71 -1.82 -26.59
N GLU A 174 -15.27 -2.53 -25.54
CA GLU A 174 -16.19 -3.25 -24.64
C GLU A 174 -16.90 -2.33 -23.65
N THR A 175 -16.21 -1.29 -23.14
CA THR A 175 -16.82 -0.32 -22.21
C THR A 175 -17.94 0.47 -22.91
N SER A 176 -17.74 0.84 -24.18
CA SER A 176 -18.76 1.52 -25.02
C SER A 176 -20.03 0.68 -25.26
N ILE A 177 -19.92 -0.65 -25.24
CA ILE A 177 -21.06 -1.58 -25.42
C ILE A 177 -21.80 -1.78 -24.08
N SER A 178 -21.08 -1.82 -22.96
CA SER A 178 -21.69 -1.95 -21.63
C SER A 178 -22.39 -0.67 -21.15
N GLU A 179 -21.88 0.52 -21.47
CA GLU A 179 -22.52 1.80 -21.16
C GLU A 179 -23.79 2.06 -21.97
N LYS A 180 -23.85 1.59 -23.22
CA LYS A 180 -25.09 1.64 -24.03
C LYS A 180 -26.19 0.73 -23.48
N LYS A 181 -25.85 -0.39 -22.82
CA LYS A 181 -26.85 -1.29 -22.20
C LYS A 181 -27.37 -0.77 -20.85
N ARG A 182 -26.59 0.00 -20.09
CA ARG A 182 -27.03 0.60 -18.82
C ARG A 182 -27.94 1.82 -18.98
N LYS A 183 -28.07 2.39 -20.18
CA LYS A 183 -28.94 3.55 -20.44
C LYS A 183 -30.40 3.17 -20.76
N TYR A 184 -30.72 1.87 -20.79
CA TYR A 184 -32.05 1.35 -21.14
C TYR A 184 -32.59 0.30 -20.14
N ILE A 185 -32.06 0.25 -18.92
CA ILE A 185 -32.59 -0.57 -17.81
C ILE A 185 -32.72 0.32 -16.58
#